data_AF-A0A8S2XH49-F1
#
_entry.id   AF-A0A8S2XH49-F1
#
_cell.length_a   1.000
_cell.length_b   1.000
_cell.length_c   1.000
_cell.angle_alpha   90.00
_cell.angle_beta   90.00
_cell.angle_gamma   90.00
#
_symmetry.space_group_name_H-M   'P 1'
#
loop_
_entity.id
_entity.type
_entity.pdbx_description
1 polymer ?
#
loop_
_entity_poly.entity_id
_entity_poly.type
_entity_poly.pdbx_seq_one_letter_code
_entity_poly.pdbx_strand_id
1 'polypeptide(L)' 'SLVFFDGRLNSAKYIDILENNLAVALEKFPAQQSNKIWYQQDNARPHVSAKAENGFNSKSSSEYNGKHLIYSRSKTIKI' A
#
# COMPACT_ATOMS: atom_id res chain seq x y z
N SER A 1 9.16 -1.39 10.04
CA SER A 1 8.71 -2.55 10.85
C SER A 1 8.63 -3.74 9.92
N LEU A 2 9.02 -4.93 10.37
CA LEU A 2 8.77 -6.17 9.64
C LEU A 2 7.41 -6.72 10.08
N VAL A 3 6.60 -7.14 9.12
CA VAL A 3 5.29 -7.78 9.37
C VAL A 3 5.40 -9.23 8.92
N PHE A 4 5.24 -10.16 9.86
CA PHE A 4 5.17 -11.58 9.57
C PHE A 4 3.70 -12.00 9.47
N PHE A 5 3.39 -12.90 8.54
CA PHE A 5 2.05 -13.42 8.34
C PHE A 5 2.09 -14.94 8.16
N ASP A 6 1.05 -15.62 8.63
CA ASP A 6 0.99 -17.09 8.55
C ASP A 6 0.54 -17.57 7.16
N GLY A 7 1.23 -18.59 6.67
CA GLY A 7 0.91 -19.27 5.41
C GLY A 7 1.21 -18.45 4.16
N ARG A 8 0.48 -18.72 3.07
CA ARG A 8 0.70 -18.05 1.78
C ARG A 8 0.03 -16.69 1.74
N LEU A 9 0.72 -15.71 1.15
CA LEU A 9 0.18 -14.39 0.85
C LEU A 9 -0.76 -14.48 -0.36
N ASN A 10 -2.01 -14.08 -0.15
CA ASN A 10 -2.97 -13.85 -1.23
C ASN A 10 -3.42 -12.39 -1.19
N SER A 11 -4.16 -11.94 -2.21
CA SER A 11 -4.58 -10.55 -2.34
C SER A 11 -5.41 -10.05 -1.15
N ALA A 12 -6.20 -10.91 -0.50
CA ALA A 12 -7.01 -10.53 0.64
C ALA A 12 -6.14 -10.24 1.87
N LYS A 13 -5.24 -11.18 2.21
CA LYS A 13 -4.26 -10.99 3.28
C LYS A 13 -3.34 -9.81 3.02
N TYR A 14 -2.99 -9.58 1.76
CA TYR A 14 -2.16 -8.45 1.39
C TYR A 14 -2.83 -7.11 1.73
N ILE A 15 -4.09 -6.92 1.35
CA ILE A 15 -4.86 -5.71 1.68
C ILE A 15 -4.97 -5.54 3.19
N ASP A 16 -5.29 -6.61 3.91
CA ASP A 16 -5.39 -6.59 5.38
C ASP A 16 -4.07 -6.15 6.04
N ILE A 17 -2.92 -6.62 5.54
CA ILE A 17 -1.61 -6.15 5.99
C ILE A 17 -1.44 -4.65 5.72
N LEU A 18 -1.78 -4.16 4.53
CA LEU A 18 -1.67 -2.73 4.22
C LEU A 18 -2.59 -1.90 5.10
N GLU A 19 -3.84 -2.28 5.29
CA GLU A 19 -4.80 -1.54 6.11
C GLU A 19 -4.32 -1.42 7.56
N ASN A 20 -3.87 -2.51 8.16
CA ASN A 20 -3.48 -2.53 9.57
C ASN A 20 -2.08 -1.93 9.82
N ASN A 21 -1.16 -2.00 8.86
CA ASN A 21 0.24 -1.64 9.09
C ASN A 21 0.69 -0.40 8.33
N LEU A 22 0.18 -0.15 7.12
CA LEU A 22 0.59 1.00 6.32
C LEU A 22 0.08 2.29 6.96
N ALA A 23 -1.18 2.33 7.42
CA ALA A 23 -1.74 3.49 8.11
C ALA A 23 -0.90 3.88 9.35
N VAL A 24 -0.54 2.90 10.18
CA VAL A 24 0.32 3.09 11.37
C VAL A 24 1.75 3.51 10.98
N ALA A 25 2.30 2.95 9.89
CA ALA A 25 3.61 3.36 9.41
C ALA A 25 3.61 4.84 8.95
N LEU A 26 2.48 5.29 8.39
CA LEU A 26 2.32 6.64 7.89
C LEU A 26 2.18 7.68 9.00
N GLU A 27 1.68 7.34 10.19
CA GLU A 27 1.63 8.23 11.36
C GLU A 27 2.98 8.83 11.73
N LYS A 28 4.07 8.10 11.46
CA LYS A 28 5.43 8.53 11.78
C LYS A 28 5.93 9.69 10.92
N PHE A 29 5.25 9.98 9.81
CA PHE A 29 5.62 11.09 8.94
C PHE A 29 4.88 12.38 9.36
N PRO A 30 5.49 13.57 9.24
CA PRO A 30 4.80 14.83 9.49
C PRO A 30 3.58 15.00 8.57
N ALA A 31 2.49 15.57 9.09
CA ALA A 31 1.28 15.82 8.32
C ALA A 31 1.54 16.73 7.10
N GLN A 32 2.50 17.65 7.17
CA GLN A 32 2.86 18.53 6.03
C GLN A 32 3.50 17.79 4.84
N GLN A 33 3.88 16.51 5.01
CA GLN A 33 4.46 15.68 3.94
C GLN A 33 3.45 14.71 3.34
N SER A 34 2.19 14.76 3.77
CA SER A 34 1.13 13.82 3.40
C SER A 34 0.91 13.65 1.89
N ASN A 35 1.11 14.70 1.11
CA ASN A 35 0.89 14.71 -0.34
C ASN A 35 2.13 14.27 -1.16
N LYS A 36 3.21 13.87 -0.49
CA LYS A 36 4.50 13.54 -1.13
C LYS A 36 4.95 12.10 -0.87
N ILE A 37 4.09 11.25 -0.31
CA ILE A 37 4.47 9.88 0.04
C ILE A 37 4.15 8.96 -1.14
N TRP A 38 5.21 8.39 -1.70
CA TRP A 38 5.14 7.39 -2.75
C TRP A 38 5.08 6.01 -2.11
N TYR A 39 4.06 5.24 -2.48
CA TYR A 39 3.97 3.85 -2.10
C TYR A 39 4.61 2.98 -3.19
N GLN A 40 5.59 2.15 -2.81
CA GLN A 40 6.31 1.26 -3.72
C GLN A 40 6.22 -0.19 -3.24
N GLN A 41 5.96 -1.09 -4.20
CA GLN A 41 5.90 -2.54 -4.02
C GLN A 41 6.49 -3.22 -5.27
N ASP A 42 6.80 -4.52 -5.15
CA ASP A 42 7.12 -5.36 -6.31
C ASP A 42 5.83 -5.76 -7.08
N ASN A 43 6.00 -6.53 -8.16
CA ASN A 43 4.90 -6.99 -9.01
C ASN A 43 4.43 -8.42 -8.67
N ALA A 44 4.58 -8.90 -7.42
CA ALA A 44 4.08 -10.21 -7.04
C ALA A 44 2.56 -10.30 -7.27
N ARG A 45 2.05 -11.48 -7.65
CA ARG A 45 0.64 -11.69 -8.04
C ARG A 45 -0.38 -11.14 -7.02
N PRO A 46 -0.20 -11.29 -5.70
CA PRO A 46 -1.10 -10.70 -4.71
C PRO A 46 -1.18 -9.17 -4.79
N HIS A 47 -0.07 -8.50 -5.09
CA HIS A 47 0.10 -7.05 -5.04
C HIS A 47 -0.53 -6.32 -6.22
N VAL A 48 -0.58 -6.98 -7.39
CA VAL A 48 -1.07 -6.40 -8.65
C VAL A 48 -2.43 -6.96 -9.08
N SER A 49 -3.07 -7.75 -8.23
CA SER A 49 -4.42 -8.27 -8.51
C SER A 49 -5.46 -7.14 -8.52
N ALA A 50 -6.54 -7.30 -9.30
CA ALA A 50 -7.65 -6.34 -9.31
C ALA A 50 -8.23 -6.10 -7.90
N LYS A 51 -8.25 -7.13 -7.06
CA LYS A 51 -8.67 -7.00 -5.66
C LYS A 51 -7.76 -6.06 -4.86
N ALA A 52 -6.44 -6.21 -4.99
CA ALA A 52 -5.47 -5.36 -4.30
C ALA A 52 -5.52 -3.91 -4.81
N GLU A 53 -5.66 -3.72 -6.12
CA GLU A 53 -5.82 -2.41 -6.72
C GLU A 53 -7.11 -1.71 -6.23
N ASN A 54 -8.24 -2.41 -6.26
CA ASN A 54 -9.51 -1.87 -5.78
C ASN A 54 -9.45 -1.54 -4.28
N GLY A 55 -8.84 -2.41 -3.48
CA GLY A 55 -8.61 -2.16 -2.05
C GLY A 55 -7.80 -0.90 -1.82
N PHE A 56 -6.66 -0.76 -2.51
CA PHE A 56 -5.79 0.42 -2.39
C PHE A 56 -6.50 1.72 -2.82
N ASN A 57 -7.16 1.71 -3.98
CA ASN A 57 -7.82 2.88 -4.54
C ASN A 57 -9.06 3.31 -3.75
N SER A 58 -9.80 2.36 -3.17
CA SER A 58 -10.95 2.69 -2.32
C SER A 58 -10.57 3.47 -1.05
N LYS A 59 -9.30 3.40 -0.63
CA LYS A 59 -8.78 4.05 0.59
C LYS A 59 -7.89 5.27 0.32
N SER A 60 -7.29 5.41 -0.87
CA SER A 60 -6.40 6.54 -1.21
C SER A 60 -7.12 7.90 -1.30
N SER A 61 -8.44 7.89 -1.48
CA SER A 61 -9.27 9.10 -1.58
C SER A 61 -9.65 9.68 -0.20
N SER A 62 -9.60 8.88 0.88
CA SER A 62 -10.25 9.29 2.13
C SER A 62 -9.42 9.08 3.41
N GLU A 63 -8.56 8.06 3.54
CA GLU A 63 -8.37 7.51 4.91
C GLU A 63 -7.03 6.87 5.27
N TYR A 64 -5.93 7.05 4.51
CA TYR A 64 -4.61 6.72 5.07
C TYR A 64 -4.16 7.83 6.05
N ASN A 65 -4.90 7.95 7.15
CA ASN A 65 -4.73 8.95 8.20
C ASN A 65 -4.56 10.38 7.66
N GLY A 66 -5.45 10.79 6.75
CA GLY A 66 -5.42 12.11 6.10
C GLY A 66 -4.28 12.30 5.10
N LYS A 67 -3.59 11.22 4.70
CA LYS A 67 -2.50 11.26 3.72
C LYS A 67 -2.87 10.68 2.38
N HIS A 68 -2.51 11.41 1.33
CA HIS A 68 -2.74 10.98 -0.03
C HIS A 68 -1.54 10.16 -0.51
N LEU A 69 -1.74 8.87 -0.69
CA LEU A 69 -0.73 7.98 -1.25
C LEU A 69 -0.83 7.98 -2.77
N ILE A 70 0.28 8.30 -3.43
CA ILE A 70 0.40 8.09 -4.88
C ILE A 70 0.74 6.62 -5.11
N TYR A 71 -0.23 5.87 -5.64
CA TYR A 71 0.01 4.52 -6.14
C TYR A 71 0.80 4.60 -7.43
N SER A 72 2.09 4.26 -7.37
CA SER A 72 2.91 4.07 -8.56
C SER A 72 3.13 2.57 -8.74
N ARG A 73 2.50 2.00 -9.78
CA ARG A 73 2.94 0.70 -10.26
C ARG A 73 4.39 0.86 -10.69
N SER A 74 5.30 0.02 -10.20
CA SER A 74 6.62 -0.10 -10.80
C SER A 74 6.41 -0.50 -12.26
N LYS A 75 6.44 0.48 -13.17
CA LYS A 75 6.64 0.21 -14.60
C LYS A 75 7.97 -0.51 -14.63
N THR A 76 7.97 -1.78 -15.03
CA THR A 76 9.20 -2.45 -15.42
C THR A 76 9.83 -1.56 -16.48
N ILE A 77 10.84 -0.78 -16.10
CA ILE A 77 11.74 -0.17 -17.05
C ILE A 77 12.51 -1.36 -17.59
N LYS A 78 12.14 -1.81 -18.80
CA LYS A 78 13.03 -2.66 -19.59
C LYS A 78 14.24 -1.79 -19.88
N ILE A 79 15.32 -2.05 -19.17
CA ILE A 79 16.66 -1.55 -19.50
C ILE A 79 17.13 -2.32 -20.73
#